data_AF-A0A1C7W267-F1
#
_entry.id   AF-A0A1C7W267-F1
#
_cell.length_a   1.000
_cell.length_b   1.000
_cell.length_c   1.000
_cell.angle_alpha   90.00
_cell.angle_beta   90.00
_cell.angle_gamma   90.00
#
_symmetry.space_group_name_H-M   'P 1'
#
loop_
_entity.id
_entity.type
_entity.pdbx_description
1 polymer ?
#
loop_
_entity_poly.entity_id
_entity_poly.type
_entity_poly.pdbx_seq_one_letter_code
_entity_poly.pdbx_strand_id
1 'polypeptide(L)'
;MGRARVRDLVDFSEHKIGVDADTGEEIIQAAWRFKDSVKQHPELLDAIAEVTAGKEGIKLKLHDSRGAIKQIGEMQGWEAPKKTEVTGANGGPIQTENTNMSAEEAAEAYSKMMG
;
A
#
# COMPACT_ATOMS: atom_id res chain seq x y z
N MET A 1 -2.49 -4.86 14.38
CA MET A 1 -2.38 -4.90 12.90
C MET A 1 -1.47 -3.83 12.28
N GLY A 2 -1.29 -2.61 12.81
CA GLY A 2 -0.64 -1.52 12.05
C GLY A 2 0.90 -1.36 12.10
N ARG A 3 1.67 -2.24 12.74
CA ARG A 3 3.12 -1.99 13.00
C ARG A 3 4.07 -3.17 12.81
N ALA A 4 3.61 -4.30 12.31
CA ALA A 4 4.48 -5.45 12.12
C ALA A 4 5.59 -5.13 11.09
N ARG A 5 6.84 -5.35 11.47
CA ARG A 5 8.02 -5.17 10.60
C ARG A 5 8.61 -6.52 10.26
N VAL A 6 9.36 -6.60 9.16
CA VAL A 6 10.05 -7.84 8.76
C VAL A 6 10.90 -8.42 9.90
N ARG A 7 11.53 -7.57 10.73
CA ARG A 7 12.36 -8.00 11.88
C ARG A 7 11.54 -8.62 13.03
N ASP A 8 10.25 -8.32 13.10
CA ASP A 8 9.36 -8.91 14.11
C ASP A 8 8.92 -10.31 13.68
N LEU A 9 8.96 -10.59 12.36
CA LEU A 9 8.56 -11.87 11.77
C LEU A 9 9.75 -12.80 11.50
N VAL A 10 10.87 -12.25 11.06
CA VAL A 10 11.98 -13.01 10.47
C VAL A 10 13.27 -12.78 11.26
N ASP A 11 13.96 -13.87 11.56
CA ASP A 11 15.37 -13.85 11.96
C ASP A 11 16.25 -14.06 10.74
N PHE A 12 17.26 -13.20 10.61
CA PHE A 12 18.33 -13.33 9.63
C PHE A 12 19.59 -13.75 10.37
N SER A 13 20.23 -14.83 9.93
CA SER A 13 21.44 -15.35 10.55
C SER A 13 22.34 -15.96 9.49
N GLU A 14 23.65 -15.82 9.68
CA GLU A 14 24.62 -16.56 8.87
C GLU A 14 24.79 -17.97 9.45
N HIS A 15 24.83 -18.97 8.59
CA HIS A 15 25.13 -20.35 8.97
C HIS A 15 26.24 -20.90 8.10
N LYS A 16 27.12 -21.68 8.72
CA LYS A 16 28.06 -22.52 8.01
C LYS A 16 27.27 -23.66 7.37
N ILE A 17 27.21 -23.66 6.04
CA ILE A 17 26.41 -24.60 5.26
C ILE A 17 27.29 -25.74 4.71
N GLY A 18 28.60 -25.50 4.65
CA GLY A 18 29.55 -26.53 4.28
C GLY A 18 30.98 -26.04 4.33
N VAL A 19 31.85 -26.85 3.75
CA VAL A 19 33.25 -26.52 3.49
C VAL A 19 33.44 -26.73 1.99
N ASP A 20 34.05 -25.76 1.33
CA ASP A 20 34.38 -25.85 -0.08
C ASP A 20 35.34 -27.04 -0.29
N ALA A 21 35.00 -27.91 -1.23
CA ALA A 21 35.71 -29.17 -1.43
C ALA A 21 37.11 -28.97 -2.03
N ASP A 22 37.37 -27.83 -2.67
CA ASP A 22 38.61 -27.53 -3.37
C ASP A 22 39.53 -26.62 -2.56
N THR A 23 38.96 -25.64 -1.82
CA THR A 23 39.75 -24.67 -1.04
C THR A 23 39.81 -24.99 0.44
N GLY A 24 38.91 -25.82 0.96
CA GLY A 24 38.79 -26.11 2.39
C GLY A 24 38.22 -24.94 3.21
N GLU A 25 37.76 -23.88 2.57
CA GLU A 25 37.18 -22.70 3.22
C GLU A 25 35.72 -22.93 3.65
N GLU A 26 35.30 -22.28 4.73
CA GLU A 26 33.92 -22.40 5.20
C GLU A 26 32.96 -21.66 4.28
N ILE A 27 31.95 -22.37 3.78
CA ILE A 27 30.85 -21.75 3.03
C ILE A 27 29.85 -21.23 4.04
N ILE A 28 29.86 -19.92 4.26
CA ILE A 28 28.89 -19.20 5.09
C ILE A 28 27.79 -18.66 4.18
N GLN A 29 26.53 -18.99 4.48
CA GLN A 29 25.38 -18.46 3.75
C GLN A 29 24.42 -17.76 4.71
N ALA A 30 23.89 -16.63 4.26
CA ALA A 30 22.79 -15.96 4.93
C ALA A 30 21.53 -16.83 4.84
N ALA A 31 21.06 -17.29 6.00
CA ALA A 31 19.81 -18.01 6.16
C ALA A 31 18.80 -17.11 6.87
N TRP A 32 17.52 -17.39 6.66
CA TRP A 32 16.46 -16.71 7.36
C TRP A 32 15.29 -17.64 7.65
N ARG A 33 14.56 -17.34 8.73
CA ARG A 33 13.42 -18.15 9.18
C ARG A 33 12.39 -17.29 9.87
N PHE A 34 11.13 -17.73 9.87
CA PHE A 34 10.12 -17.14 10.74
C PHE A 34 10.44 -17.45 12.20
N LYS A 35 10.30 -16.46 13.09
CA LYS A 35 10.48 -16.67 14.52
C LYS A 35 9.36 -17.57 15.04
N ASP A 36 9.68 -18.45 15.98
CA ASP A 36 8.63 -19.26 16.63
C ASP A 36 7.64 -18.38 17.41
N SER A 37 8.06 -17.21 17.88
CA SER A 37 7.18 -16.22 18.50
C SER A 37 6.05 -15.74 17.58
N VAL A 38 6.24 -15.77 16.25
CA VAL A 38 5.19 -15.40 15.29
C VAL A 38 3.98 -16.33 15.41
N LYS A 39 4.20 -17.62 15.74
CA LYS A 39 3.11 -18.57 15.95
C LYS A 39 2.25 -18.26 17.18
N GLN A 40 2.82 -17.52 18.13
CA GLN A 40 2.14 -17.10 19.36
C GLN A 40 1.39 -15.77 19.18
N HIS A 41 1.62 -15.08 18.05
CA HIS A 41 1.04 -13.79 17.71
C HIS A 41 0.37 -13.87 16.33
N PRO A 42 -0.87 -14.41 16.25
CA PRO A 42 -1.61 -14.54 15.00
C PRO A 42 -1.69 -13.22 14.20
N GLU A 43 -1.76 -12.09 14.89
CA GLU A 43 -1.79 -10.75 14.30
C GLU A 43 -0.53 -10.37 13.49
N LEU A 44 0.61 -11.05 13.72
CA LEU A 44 1.82 -10.88 12.92
C LEU A 44 1.75 -11.67 11.61
N LEU A 45 1.05 -12.81 11.60
CA LEU A 45 0.80 -13.58 10.38
C LEU A 45 -0.15 -12.82 9.46
N ASP A 46 -1.16 -12.14 10.01
CA ASP A 46 -2.09 -11.30 9.24
C ASP A 46 -1.42 -10.12 8.54
N ALA A 47 -0.22 -9.73 8.97
CA ALA A 47 0.54 -8.66 8.31
C ALA A 47 1.20 -9.10 7.00
N ILE A 48 1.26 -10.41 6.74
CA ILE A 48 1.88 -11.00 5.56
C ILE A 48 0.92 -10.90 4.38
N ALA A 49 1.32 -10.18 3.34
CA ALA A 49 0.56 -10.06 2.11
C ALA A 49 0.83 -11.23 1.15
N GLU A 50 2.08 -11.70 1.07
CA GLU A 50 2.48 -12.79 0.16
C GLU A 50 3.73 -13.52 0.67
N VAL A 51 3.72 -14.85 0.58
CA VAL A 51 4.92 -15.70 0.76
C VAL A 51 5.06 -16.57 -0.49
N THR A 52 6.19 -16.44 -1.18
CA THR A 52 6.49 -17.22 -2.38
C THR A 52 7.82 -17.95 -2.21
N ALA A 53 7.82 -19.29 -2.27
CA ALA A 53 9.05 -20.09 -2.29
C ALA A 53 9.43 -20.41 -3.74
N GLY A 54 10.57 -19.89 -4.21
CA GLY A 54 11.07 -20.08 -5.59
C GLY A 54 12.47 -20.66 -5.63
N LYS A 55 12.99 -20.88 -6.85
CA LYS A 55 14.36 -21.38 -7.08
C LYS A 55 15.47 -20.51 -6.46
N GLU A 56 15.22 -19.21 -6.31
CA GLU A 56 16.16 -18.25 -5.71
C GLU A 56 15.94 -18.03 -4.21
N GLY A 57 15.05 -18.82 -3.59
CA GLY A 57 14.68 -18.68 -2.18
C GLY A 57 13.26 -18.15 -1.99
N ILE A 58 12.96 -17.76 -0.76
CA ILE A 58 11.63 -17.30 -0.36
C ILE A 58 11.53 -15.78 -0.58
N LYS A 59 10.38 -15.29 -1.02
CA LYS A 59 10.03 -13.87 -1.14
C LYS A 59 8.91 -13.58 -0.16
N LEU A 60 9.08 -12.54 0.65
CA LEU A 60 8.12 -12.12 1.66
C LEU A 60 7.67 -10.69 1.36
N LYS A 61 6.36 -10.47 1.20
CA LYS A 61 5.75 -9.15 1.12
C LYS A 61 4.86 -8.92 2.33
N LEU A 62 4.95 -7.74 2.92
CA LEU A 62 4.07 -7.29 4.00
C LEU A 62 3.09 -6.24 3.47
N HIS A 63 1.94 -6.11 4.12
CA HIS A 63 1.02 -5.00 3.85
C HIS A 63 1.67 -3.64 4.14
N ASP A 64 1.30 -2.61 3.36
CA ASP A 64 1.83 -1.26 3.55
C ASP A 64 1.23 -0.61 4.82
N SER A 65 1.95 -0.76 5.92
CA SER A 65 1.62 -0.13 7.20
C SER A 65 1.59 1.40 7.13
N ARG A 66 2.35 2.03 6.22
CA ARG A 66 2.42 3.50 6.12
C ARG A 66 1.17 4.08 5.45
N GLY A 67 0.69 3.43 4.38
CA GLY A 67 -0.59 3.75 3.78
C GLY A 67 -1.75 3.63 4.76
N ALA A 68 -1.75 2.57 5.59
CA ALA A 68 -2.77 2.40 6.62
C ALA A 68 -2.74 3.52 7.68
N ILE A 69 -1.56 3.94 8.15
CA ILE A 69 -1.43 5.06 9.09
C ILE A 69 -1.97 6.36 8.48
N LYS A 70 -1.70 6.61 7.19
CA LYS A 70 -2.21 7.79 6.49
C LYS A 70 -3.75 7.77 6.42
N GLN A 71 -4.35 6.65 6.02
CA GLN A 71 -5.81 6.52 5.97
C GLN A 71 -6.45 6.73 7.35
N ILE A 72 -5.85 6.18 8.40
CA ILE A 72 -6.33 6.40 9.77
C ILE A 72 -6.20 7.88 10.17
N GLY A 73 -5.10 8.55 9.82
CA GLY A 73 -4.93 9.98 10.06
C GLY A 73 -5.96 10.84 9.30
N GLU A 74 -6.27 10.48 8.06
CA GLU A 74 -7.32 11.12 7.26
C GLU A 74 -8.70 10.95 7.90
N MET A 75 -9.03 9.75 8.38
CA MET A 75 -10.30 9.47 9.08
C MET A 75 -10.42 10.18 10.44
N GLN A 76 -9.31 10.32 11.16
CA GLN A 76 -9.25 11.01 12.45
C GLN A 76 -9.16 12.53 12.33
N GLY A 77 -9.10 13.07 11.10
CA GLY A 77 -9.00 14.51 10.85
C GLY A 77 -7.64 15.11 11.23
N TRP A 78 -6.57 14.31 11.24
CA TRP A 78 -5.20 14.77 11.51
C TRP A 78 -4.53 15.45 10.31
N GLU A 79 -5.21 15.45 9.16
CA GLU A 79 -4.78 16.19 7.99
C GLU A 79 -4.94 17.70 8.18
N ALA A 80 -4.09 18.48 7.51
CA ALA A 80 -4.27 19.92 7.43
C ALA A 80 -5.66 20.24 6.82
N PRO A 81 -6.31 21.33 7.24
CA PRO A 81 -7.59 21.76 6.69
C PRO A 81 -7.51 21.85 5.16
N LYS A 82 -8.22 20.96 4.46
CA LYS A 82 -8.30 21.00 2.99
C LYS A 82 -9.34 22.02 2.59
N LYS A 83 -8.93 23.06 1.85
CA LYS A 83 -9.85 24.01 1.24
C LYS A 83 -10.65 23.27 0.17
N THR A 84 -11.85 22.81 0.53
CA THR A 84 -12.77 22.16 -0.40
C THR A 84 -13.76 23.23 -0.85
N GLU A 85 -13.57 23.77 -2.05
CA GLU A 85 -14.51 24.73 -2.63
C GLU A 85 -15.71 23.97 -3.19
N VAL A 86 -16.81 23.96 -2.46
CA VAL A 86 -18.13 23.47 -2.92
C VAL A 86 -18.90 24.59 -3.65
N THR A 87 -18.27 25.75 -3.79
CA THR A 87 -18.75 26.98 -4.41
C THR A 87 -17.93 27.27 -5.67
N GLY A 88 -18.29 28.30 -6.43
CA GLY A 88 -17.41 28.85 -7.47
C GLY A 88 -16.05 29.31 -6.89
N ALA A 89 -15.12 29.59 -7.79
CA ALA A 89 -13.72 29.91 -7.45
C ALA A 89 -13.63 30.93 -6.28
N ASN A 90 -12.76 30.64 -5.31
CA ASN A 90 -12.53 31.48 -4.12
C ASN A 90 -13.74 31.65 -3.18
N GLY A 91 -14.70 30.73 -3.17
CA GLY A 91 -15.91 30.91 -2.33
C GLY A 91 -17.05 31.64 -3.05
N GLY A 92 -16.87 31.98 -4.33
CA GLY A 92 -17.83 32.76 -5.10
C GLY A 92 -19.08 31.96 -5.49
N PRO A 93 -20.16 32.62 -5.93
CA PRO A 93 -21.31 31.93 -6.49
C PRO A 93 -20.91 31.00 -7.65
N ILE A 94 -21.58 29.86 -7.76
CA ILE A 94 -21.44 29.01 -8.94
C ILE A 94 -21.93 29.83 -10.14
N GLN A 95 -21.06 29.99 -11.15
CA GLN A 95 -21.42 30.70 -12.36
C GLN A 95 -22.42 29.85 -13.14
N THR A 96 -23.69 30.24 -13.12
CA THR A 96 -24.74 29.61 -13.91
C THR A 96 -25.03 30.48 -15.12
N GLU A 97 -24.66 30.04 -16.31
CA GLU A 97 -25.13 30.67 -17.56
C GLU A 97 -26.55 30.15 -17.85
N ASN A 98 -27.55 31.03 -17.68
CA ASN A 98 -28.89 30.75 -18.14
C ASN A 98 -28.95 31.05 -19.64
N THR A 99 -28.63 30.06 -20.47
CA THR A 99 -28.81 30.15 -21.92
C THR A 99 -30.25 29.80 -22.25
N ASN A 100 -31.02 30.76 -22.78
CA ASN A 100 -32.32 30.46 -23.39
C ASN A 100 -32.06 29.74 -24.71
N MET A 101 -32.13 28.42 -24.69
CA MET A 101 -32.02 27.57 -25.89
C MET A 101 -33.42 27.16 -26.34
N SER A 102 -33.64 27.10 -27.66
CA SER A 102 -34.83 26.44 -28.19
C SER A 102 -34.80 24.93 -27.90
N ALA A 103 -35.96 24.27 -27.95
CA ALA A 103 -36.05 22.83 -27.67
C ALA A 103 -35.17 21.97 -28.60
N GLU A 104 -34.98 22.42 -29.84
CA GLU A 104 -34.14 21.78 -30.85
C GLU A 104 -32.64 21.95 -30.52
N GLU A 105 -32.21 23.16 -30.16
CA GLU A 105 -30.81 23.42 -29.77
C GLU A 105 -30.42 22.70 -28.46
N ALA A 106 -31.36 22.57 -27.52
CA ALA A 106 -31.14 21.80 -26.29
C ALA A 106 -30.95 20.31 -26.59
N ALA A 107 -31.77 19.73 -27.49
CA ALA A 107 -31.66 18.32 -27.87
C ALA A 107 -30.31 18.02 -28.55
N GLU A 108 -29.83 18.90 -29.42
CA GLU A 108 -28.50 18.77 -30.04
C GLU A 108 -27.36 18.88 -29.02
N ALA A 109 -27.46 19.79 -28.04
CA ALA A 109 -26.48 19.94 -26.98
C ALA A 109 -26.39 18.68 -26.10
N TYR A 110 -27.52 18.09 -25.71
CA TYR A 110 -27.55 16.83 -24.97
C TYR A 110 -26.99 15.67 -25.80
N SER A 111 -27.31 15.61 -27.10
CA SER A 111 -26.77 14.58 -27.98
C SER A 111 -25.25 14.66 -28.17
N LYS A 112 -24.66 15.85 -28.14
CA LYS A 112 -23.19 16.04 -28.22
C LYS A 112 -22.46 15.74 -26.91
N MET A 113 -23.15 15.81 -25.76
CA MET A 113 -22.55 15.56 -24.45
C MET A 113 -22.60 14.07 -24.05
N MET A 114 -23.51 13.30 -24.64
CA MET A 114 -23.74 11.87 -24.37
C MET A 114 -23.12 10.92 -25.42
N GLY A 115 -22.47 11.46 -26.45
CA GLY A 115 -21.70 10.72 -27.46
C GLY A 115 -20.20 10.88 -27.24
#